data_AF-A0AAP8QCV4-F1
#
_entry.id   AF-A0AAP8QCV4-F1
#
_cell.length_a   1.000
_cell.length_b   1.000
_cell.length_c   1.000
_cell.angle_alpha   90.00
_cell.angle_beta   90.00
_cell.angle_gamma   90.00
#
_symmetry.space_group_name_H-M   'P 1'
#
loop_
_entity.id
_entity.type
_entity.pdbx_description
1 polymer ?
#
loop_
_entity_poly.entity_id
_entity_poly.type
_entity_poly.pdbx_seq_one_letter_code
_entity_poly.pdbx_strand_id
1 'polypeptide(L)' 'MSNDLRICDECKGYNAEEFAERLKEMVPDAKVEIGCQNMCGHCLKRAFIYANGRWFIGNNEEELVKKMQPHIKKKQ' A
#
# COMPACT_ATOMS: atom_id res chain seq x y z
N MET A 1 -7.69 9.88 12.60
CA MET A 1 -7.77 10.28 11.18
C MET A 1 -7.54 9.01 10.42
N SER A 2 -8.58 8.46 9.80
CA SER A 2 -8.45 7.20 9.09
C SER A 2 -7.47 7.38 7.94
N ASN A 3 -6.44 6.54 7.89
CA ASN A 3 -5.53 6.55 6.75
C ASN A 3 -6.15 5.70 5.64
N ASP A 4 -6.50 6.29 4.50
CA ASP A 4 -7.05 5.53 3.38
C ASP A 4 -5.90 4.89 2.59
N LEU A 5 -5.82 3.56 2.64
CA LEU A 5 -4.86 2.75 1.92
C LEU A 5 -5.59 1.96 0.84
N ARG A 6 -5.17 2.07 -0.41
CA ARG A 6 -5.70 1.24 -1.50
C ARG A 6 -4.59 0.42 -2.12
N ILE A 7 -4.85 -0.87 -2.22
CA ILE A 7 -3.94 -1.85 -2.82
C ILE A 7 -4.67 -2.60 -3.93
N CYS A 8 -3.90 -3.12 -4.89
CA CYS A 8 -4.44 -3.90 -5.99
C CYS A 8 -4.32 -5.39 -5.66
N ASP A 9 -5.42 -6.16 -5.73
CA ASP A 9 -5.38 -7.61 -5.50
C ASP A 9 -4.64 -8.36 -6.62
N GLU A 10 -4.84 -7.92 -7.86
CA GLU A 10 -4.18 -8.51 -9.03
C GLU A 10 -2.71 -8.10 -9.19
N CYS A 11 -2.11 -7.47 -8.17
CA CYS A 11 -0.73 -7.02 -8.27
C CYS A 11 0.27 -8.18 -8.20
N LYS A 12 1.22 -8.23 -9.14
CA LYS A 12 2.34 -9.20 -9.07
C LYS A 12 3.54 -8.69 -8.27
N GLY A 13 3.54 -7.42 -7.86
CA GLY A 13 4.64 -6.80 -7.12
C GLY A 13 4.66 -7.11 -5.62
N TYR A 14 3.54 -7.59 -5.06
CA TYR A 14 3.37 -8.00 -3.67
C TYR A 14 2.10 -8.84 -3.55
N ASN A 15 1.99 -9.65 -2.50
CA ASN A 15 0.75 -10.36 -2.21
C ASN A 15 -0.21 -9.42 -1.46
N ALA A 16 -1.37 -9.11 -2.05
CA ALA A 16 -2.29 -8.12 -1.48
C ALA A 16 -2.82 -8.51 -0.11
N GLU A 17 -3.07 -9.80 0.15
CA GLU A 17 -3.55 -10.29 1.45
C GLU A 17 -2.48 -10.11 2.53
N GLU A 18 -1.28 -10.66 2.29
CA GLU A 18 -0.15 -10.56 3.22
C GLU A 18 0.24 -9.10 3.47
N PHE A 19 0.24 -8.27 2.42
CA PHE A 19 0.54 -6.86 2.53
C PHE A 19 -0.57 -6.10 3.28
N ALA A 20 -1.84 -6.43 3.07
CA ALA A 20 -2.95 -5.84 3.83
C ALA A 20 -2.86 -6.17 5.32
N GLU A 21 -2.53 -7.41 5.68
CA GLU A 21 -2.32 -7.81 7.08
C GLU A 21 -1.17 -7.02 7.69
N ARG A 22 -0.02 -6.94 7.02
CA ARG A 22 1.14 -6.17 7.47
C ARG A 22 0.84 -4.68 7.64
N LEU A 23 0.03 -4.10 6.75
CA LEU A 23 -0.43 -2.71 6.85
C LEU A 23 -1.37 -2.50 8.04
N LYS A 24 -2.28 -3.43 8.32
CA LYS A 24 -3.16 -3.39 9.49
C LYS A 24 -2.37 -3.49 10.79
N GLU A 25 -1.33 -4.32 10.84
CA GLU A 25 -0.45 -4.42 12.01
C GLU A 25 0.35 -3.13 12.23
N MET A 26 0.91 -2.55 11.16
CA MET A 26 1.65 -1.29 11.26
C MET A 26 0.74 -0.08 11.55
N VAL A 27 -0.48 -0.10 11.04
CA VAL A 27 -1.41 1.03 11.05
C VAL A 27 -2.85 0.51 11.23
N PRO A 28 -3.25 0.14 12.46
CA PRO A 28 -4.59 -0.42 12.71
C PRO A 28 -5.73 0.60 12.48
N ASP A 29 -5.41 1.90 12.48
CA ASP A 29 -6.36 3.00 12.17
C ASP A 29 -6.49 3.23 10.64
N ALA A 30 -5.77 2.45 9.80
CA ALA A 30 -5.84 2.56 8.35
C ALA A 30 -7.00 1.73 7.78
N LYS A 31 -7.70 2.32 6.80
CA LYS A 31 -8.72 1.67 6.00
C LYS A 31 -8.05 1.09 4.76
N VAL A 32 -7.86 -0.23 4.73
CA VAL A 32 -7.30 -0.93 3.56
C VAL A 32 -8.44 -1.32 2.62
N GLU A 33 -8.53 -0.65 1.48
CA GLU A 33 -9.40 -1.04 0.37
C GLU A 33 -8.60 -1.86 -0.64
N ILE A 34 -9.10 -3.05 -0.95
CA ILE A 34 -8.50 -3.94 -1.94
C ILE A 34 -9.31 -3.81 -3.23
N GLY A 35 -8.66 -3.43 -4.33
CA GLY A 35 -9.30 -3.39 -5.64
C GLY A 35 -8.39 -2.94 -6.77
N CYS A 36 -8.63 -3.49 -7.97
CA CYS A 36 -7.85 -3.18 -9.16
C CYS A 36 -7.87 -1.68 -9.49
N GLN A 37 -6.69 -1.08 -9.55
CA GLN A 37 -6.50 0.33 -9.87
C GLN A 37 -6.21 0.57 -11.36
N ASN A 38 -6.37 -0.45 -12.22
CA ASN A 38 -5.97 -0.43 -13.64
C ASN A 38 -4.51 -0.02 -13.88
N MET A 39 -3.66 -0.15 -12.86
CA MET A 39 -2.22 0.16 -12.88
C MET A 39 -1.38 -1.10 -13.14
N CYS A 40 -1.95 -2.06 -13.87
CA CYS A 40 -1.37 -3.40 -14.09
C CYS A 40 0.01 -3.33 -14.76
N GLY A 41 0.25 -2.33 -15.61
CA GLY A 41 1.57 -2.08 -16.23
C GLY A 41 2.69 -1.75 -15.24
N HIS A 42 2.37 -1.13 -14.09
CA HIS A 42 3.33 -0.88 -13.01
C HIS A 42 3.44 -2.07 -12.05
N CYS A 43 2.34 -2.79 -11.79
CA CYS A 43 2.34 -4.00 -10.95
C CYS A 43 3.25 -5.12 -11.45
N LEU A 44 3.57 -5.14 -12.74
CA LEU A 44 4.38 -6.20 -13.35
C LEU A 44 5.87 -6.11 -12.99
N LYS A 45 6.34 -4.94 -12.54
CA LYS A 45 7.77 -4.69 -12.24
C LYS A 45 8.01 -4.09 -10.86
N ARG A 46 6.99 -3.49 -10.23
CA ARG A 46 7.13 -2.68 -9.01
C ARG A 46 5.88 -2.80 -8.13
N ALA A 47 6.08 -2.71 -6.83
CA ALA A 47 5.01 -2.56 -5.86
C ALA A 47 4.48 -1.12 -5.88
N PHE A 48 3.17 -0.93 -5.79
CA PHE A 48 2.57 0.38 -5.54
C PHE A 48 1.46 0.31 -4.50
N ILE A 49 1.25 1.41 -3.79
CA ILE A 49 0.14 1.60 -2.86
C ILE A 49 -0.39 3.02 -3.00
N TYR A 50 -1.70 3.18 -2.89
CA TYR A 50 -2.30 4.48 -2.72
C TYR A 50 -2.49 4.74 -1.24
N ALA A 51 -1.93 5.83 -0.71
CA ALA A 51 -2.08 6.20 0.70
C ALA A 51 -2.42 7.69 0.81
N ASN A 52 -3.51 8.03 1.50
CA ASN A 52 -3.91 9.41 1.82
C ASN A 52 -3.93 10.37 0.61
N GLY A 53 -4.40 9.91 -0.56
CA GLY A 53 -4.46 10.76 -1.75
C GLY A 53 -3.20 10.74 -2.63
N ARG A 54 -2.20 9.91 -2.31
CA ARG A 54 -0.92 9.84 -3.05
C ARG A 54 -0.56 8.41 -3.43
N TRP A 55 0.06 8.28 -4.59
CA TRP A 55 0.64 7.02 -5.07
C TRP A 55 2.08 6.89 -4.59
N PHE A 56 2.37 5.78 -3.93
CA PHE A 56 3.71 5.37 -3.56
C PHE A 56 4.10 4.19 -4.43
N ILE A 57 5.31 4.23 -4.98
CA ILE A 57 5.85 3.18 -5.84
C ILE A 57 7.22 2.79 -5.29
N GLY A 58 7.37 1.50 -5.02
CA GLY A 58 8.59 0.87 -4.53
C GLY A 58 9.02 -0.24 -5.47
N ASN A 59 10.32 -0.46 -5.61
CA ASN A 59 10.80 -1.63 -6.36
C ASN A 59 10.51 -2.93 -5.60
N ASN A 60 10.50 -2.86 -4.26
CA ASN A 60 10.18 -3.94 -3.34
C ASN A 60 9.21 -3.45 -2.26
N GLU A 61 8.62 -4.39 -1.52
CA GLU A 61 7.71 -4.09 -0.41
C GLU A 61 8.36 -3.19 0.67
N GLU A 62 9.59 -3.49 1.09
CA GLU A 62 10.27 -2.70 2.13
C GLU A 62 10.52 -1.24 1.71
N GLU A 63 10.93 -1.02 0.46
CA GLU A 63 11.12 0.31 -0.13
C GLU A 63 9.80 1.08 -0.19
N LEU A 64 8.72 0.40 -0.58
CA LEU A 64 7.37 0.96 -0.62
C LEU A 64 6.95 1.41 0.79
N VAL A 65 7.09 0.53 1.78
CA VAL A 65 6.75 0.82 3.18
C VAL A 65 7.60 1.97 3.71
N LYS A 66 8.92 1.99 3.47
CA LYS A 66 9.79 3.11 3.90
C LYS A 66 9.38 4.44 3.31
N LYS A 67 9.01 4.49 2.03
CA LYS A 67 8.50 5.72 1.39
C LYS A 67 7.16 6.14 1.95
N MET A 68 6.30 5.19 2.24
CA MET A 68 4.94 5.42 2.73
C MET A 68 4.92 5.82 4.22
N GLN A 69 5.78 5.21 5.05
CA GLN A 69 5.86 5.37 6.49
C GLN A 69 5.91 6.84 6.99
N PRO A 70 6.70 7.77 6.41
CA PRO A 70 6.67 9.18 6.81
C PRO A 70 5.39 9.93 6.38
N HIS A 71 4.63 9.39 5.43
CA HIS A 71 3.40 10.01 4.92
C HIS A 71 2.11 9.44 5.54
N ILE A 72 2.20 8.28 6.20
CA ILE A 72 1.11 7.75 7.01
C ILE A 72 1.25 8.30 8.42
N LYS A 73 0.18 8.93 8.92
CA LYS A 73 0.14 9.33 10.32
C LYS A 73 0.02 8.07 11.18
N LYS A 74 1.11 7.65 11.82
CA LYS A 74 1.04 6.76 12.98
C LYS A 74 0.32 7.53 14.09
N LYS A 75 -0.75 6.94 14.64
CA LYS A 75 -1.47 7.50 15.78
C LYS A 75 -0.44 7.65 16.91
N GLN A 76 -0.13 8.89 17.25
CA GLN A 76 0.68 9.23 18.44
C GLN A 76 -0.13 8.91 19.69
#